data_AF-A0A9E4C214-F1
#
_entry.id   AF-A0A9E4C214-F1
#
_cell.length_a   1.000
_cell.length_b   1.000
_cell.length_c   1.000
_cell.angle_alpha   90.00
_cell.angle_beta   90.00
_cell.angle_gamma   90.00
#
_symmetry.space_group_name_H-M   'P 1'
#
loop_
_entity.id
_entity.type
_entity.pdbx_description
1 polymer ?
#
loop_
_entity_poly.entity_id
_entity_poly.type
_entity_poly.pdbx_seq_one_letter_code
_entity_poly.pdbx_strand_id
1 'polypeptide(L)'
;MRVWRALLWKEGREELPKVLVGLGLCAVVVALRQNAEFNEEFARDFGAWITISILVCGGVLGMGLVAKESSKGTLSFLLGKPLSAEEVLLPKYVVGAVALLVLVAGAWGTVYVDLEGLASRGFSIYSGSGVWYPSVKRLAEEVGYVNMLLVSLTPGLIAYSVIFASSTVADHPLKGAALGTLLLIVLVPSADNVLKYFPALKPFFSFNPGISFRGTVVRIVEDPWGYLVRMGATAAVMAAGVAVSIALLRRFRGISIGWKPIVIGWLALIAFITAMDMTSGPRPPRPGPLSVLTPEEGAYLDLAVVGDRGYMATEGGLAVVDLRDPTKPELLAAVEEPQWSMSRVAVVDSLVYLLGRRKGLPADSLGIAVFSVGSPVRPVFKGYRIIGDDIEKFGGWDRCGEGLILSGRWGDKLGIVSFALDAEGLPARADELVVEELPEGYKDDFRGWWEHKLSMHVHNERIWVGYRDGFLAVDARNLGALQETVRVEMGDYNSEYDLHKSRPITREGDTLYVQRYWPGNLVAFDITDPNRPREIEYWFFSANNTIKIIDDWVYSAAENGLFVDRLTDYHAHEYMGYWQVPDELRSSSSISHNWKRLHLVRGHFYTLIGRSLMVFSPEQIKGGRP
;
A
#
# COMPACT_ATOMS: atom_id res chain seq x y z
N MET A 1 -5.98 51.56 -9.63
CA MET A 1 -7.31 50.89 -9.49
C MET A 1 -8.17 50.86 -10.77
N ARG A 2 -8.42 51.98 -11.49
CA ARG A 2 -9.27 51.94 -12.71
C ARG A 2 -8.72 51.06 -13.86
N VAL A 3 -7.41 51.12 -14.12
CA VAL A 3 -6.76 50.31 -15.17
C VAL A 3 -6.83 48.81 -14.85
N TRP A 4 -6.52 48.46 -13.60
CA TRP A 4 -6.60 47.08 -13.11
C TRP A 4 -8.00 46.47 -13.27
N ARG A 5 -9.06 47.21 -12.94
CA ARG A 5 -10.44 46.76 -13.15
C ARG A 5 -10.75 46.52 -14.62
N ALA A 6 -10.29 47.40 -15.51
CA ALA A 6 -10.49 47.25 -16.95
C ALA A 6 -9.74 46.03 -17.52
N LEU A 7 -8.51 45.78 -17.05
CA LEU A 7 -7.72 44.60 -17.43
C LEU A 7 -8.37 43.32 -16.92
N LEU A 8 -8.74 43.24 -15.64
CA LEU A 8 -9.44 42.07 -15.08
C LEU A 8 -10.72 41.76 -15.85
N TRP A 9 -11.51 42.78 -16.19
CA TRP A 9 -12.72 42.61 -17.00
C TRP A 9 -12.42 42.08 -18.41
N LYS A 10 -11.40 42.62 -19.08
CA LYS A 10 -10.98 42.16 -20.40
C LYS A 10 -10.53 40.70 -20.36
N GLU A 11 -9.61 40.36 -19.46
CA GLU A 11 -9.07 39.00 -19.35
C GLU A 11 -10.17 38.01 -18.94
N GLY A 12 -11.07 38.40 -18.02
CA GLY A 12 -12.21 37.58 -17.64
C GLY A 12 -13.12 37.24 -18.82
N ARG A 13 -13.38 38.20 -19.70
CA ARG A 13 -14.16 37.98 -20.93
C ARG A 13 -13.45 37.03 -21.91
N GLU A 14 -12.12 37.09 -21.99
CA GLU A 14 -11.35 36.21 -22.89
C GLU A 14 -11.27 34.76 -22.39
N GLU A 15 -11.23 34.56 -21.08
CA GLU A 15 -11.16 33.22 -20.47
C GLU A 15 -12.54 32.57 -20.28
N LEU A 16 -13.61 33.37 -20.18
CA LEU A 16 -14.97 32.88 -19.97
C LEU A 16 -15.40 31.77 -20.95
N PRO A 17 -15.18 31.87 -22.28
CA PRO A 17 -15.55 30.78 -23.19
C PRO A 17 -14.83 29.48 -22.89
N LYS A 18 -13.56 29.52 -22.47
CA LYS A 18 -12.80 28.30 -22.13
C LYS A 18 -13.35 27.66 -20.86
N VAL A 19 -13.69 28.49 -19.87
CA VAL A 19 -14.34 28.03 -18.63
C VAL A 19 -15.69 27.38 -18.95
N LEU A 20 -16.53 28.01 -19.77
CA LEU A 20 -17.83 27.47 -20.16
C LEU A 20 -17.70 26.14 -20.93
N VAL A 21 -16.73 26.02 -21.84
CA VAL A 21 -16.47 24.76 -22.54
C VAL A 21 -16.03 23.66 -21.56
N GLY A 22 -15.11 23.97 -20.64
CA GLY A 22 -14.65 23.00 -19.64
C GLY A 22 -15.77 22.55 -18.68
N LEU A 23 -16.62 23.48 -18.22
CA LEU A 23 -17.81 23.14 -17.43
C LEU A 23 -18.84 22.36 -18.24
N GLY A 24 -18.99 22.65 -19.54
CA GLY A 24 -19.83 21.88 -20.45
C GLY A 24 -19.35 20.43 -20.58
N LEU A 25 -18.04 20.21 -20.69
CA LEU A 25 -17.45 18.86 -20.67
C LEU A 25 -17.71 18.15 -19.33
N CYS A 26 -17.62 18.87 -18.21
CA CYS A 26 -17.99 18.31 -16.90
C CYS A 26 -19.46 17.87 -16.87
N ALA A 27 -20.37 18.66 -17.44
CA ALA A 27 -21.78 18.29 -17.55
C ALA A 27 -22.01 17.06 -18.44
N VAL A 28 -21.24 16.92 -19.53
CA VAL A 28 -21.24 15.70 -20.36
C VAL A 28 -20.77 14.49 -19.56
N VAL A 29 -19.70 14.61 -18.76
CA VAL A 29 -19.26 13.52 -17.89
C VAL A 29 -20.36 13.12 -16.90
N VAL A 30 -21.02 14.10 -16.24
CA VAL A 30 -22.15 13.83 -15.34
C VAL A 30 -23.29 13.10 -16.07
N ALA A 31 -23.59 13.46 -17.31
CA ALA A 31 -24.58 12.76 -18.11
C ALA A 31 -24.14 11.34 -18.50
N LEU A 32 -22.88 11.14 -18.87
CA LEU A 32 -22.33 9.82 -19.20
C LEU A 32 -22.28 8.89 -17.99
N ARG A 33 -22.09 9.43 -16.78
CA ARG A 33 -22.15 8.67 -15.52
C ARG A 33 -23.53 8.04 -15.25
N GLN A 34 -24.58 8.43 -15.98
CA GLN A 34 -25.87 7.73 -15.94
C GLN A 34 -25.81 6.34 -16.61
N ASN A 35 -24.78 6.08 -17.44
CA ASN A 35 -24.50 4.76 -17.97
C ASN A 35 -23.63 3.97 -16.97
N ALA A 36 -24.06 2.76 -16.63
CA ALA A 36 -23.42 1.93 -15.60
C ALA A 36 -21.98 1.51 -15.97
N GLU A 37 -21.71 1.17 -17.23
CA GLU A 37 -20.38 0.74 -17.68
C GLU A 37 -19.38 1.91 -17.61
N PHE A 38 -19.79 3.08 -18.11
CA PHE A 38 -18.97 4.29 -18.02
C PHE A 38 -18.72 4.70 -16.57
N ASN A 39 -19.74 4.65 -15.71
CA ASN A 39 -19.59 5.03 -14.31
C ASN A 39 -18.66 4.07 -13.55
N GLU A 40 -18.62 2.79 -13.92
CA GLU A 40 -17.68 1.80 -13.36
C GLU A 40 -16.23 2.08 -13.80
N GLU A 41 -16.00 2.36 -15.08
CA GLU A 41 -14.67 2.74 -15.58
C GLU A 41 -14.21 4.09 -15.01
N PHE A 42 -15.12 5.04 -14.87
CA PHE A 42 -14.87 6.31 -14.21
C PHE A 42 -14.47 6.08 -12.74
N ALA A 43 -15.21 5.27 -11.98
CA ALA A 43 -14.90 4.97 -10.58
C ALA A 43 -13.56 4.25 -10.40
N ARG A 44 -13.20 3.38 -11.37
CA ARG A 44 -11.92 2.65 -11.40
C ARG A 44 -10.72 3.60 -11.47
N ASP A 45 -10.77 4.56 -12.38
CA ASP A 45 -9.62 5.42 -12.70
C ASP A 45 -9.85 6.91 -12.38
N PHE A 46 -10.85 7.26 -11.55
CA PHE A 46 -11.26 8.66 -11.30
C PHE A 46 -10.07 9.56 -10.91
N GLY A 47 -9.11 9.04 -10.13
CA GLY A 47 -7.92 9.79 -9.73
C GLY A 47 -7.06 10.23 -10.92
N ALA A 48 -6.88 9.35 -11.91
CA ALA A 48 -6.19 9.68 -13.16
C ALA A 48 -7.02 10.66 -14.00
N TRP A 49 -8.33 10.42 -14.12
CA TRP A 49 -9.26 11.31 -14.82
C TRP A 49 -9.20 12.74 -14.29
N ILE A 50 -9.32 12.92 -12.98
CA ILE A 50 -9.28 14.23 -12.31
C ILE A 50 -7.90 14.87 -12.51
N THR A 51 -6.81 14.13 -12.26
CA THR A 51 -5.45 14.67 -12.38
C THR A 51 -5.16 15.16 -13.81
N ILE A 52 -5.46 14.33 -14.82
CA ILE A 52 -5.24 14.67 -16.23
C ILE A 52 -6.09 15.88 -16.63
N SER A 53 -7.37 15.90 -16.23
CA SER A 53 -8.28 17.02 -16.52
C SER A 53 -7.74 18.34 -15.96
N ILE A 54 -7.26 18.35 -14.72
CA ILE A 54 -6.68 19.53 -14.07
C ILE A 54 -5.41 19.99 -14.80
N LEU A 55 -4.52 19.07 -15.17
CA LEU A 55 -3.28 19.39 -15.89
C LEU A 55 -3.55 19.99 -17.28
N VAL A 56 -4.50 19.40 -18.02
CA VAL A 56 -4.92 19.90 -19.34
C VAL A 56 -5.53 21.30 -19.21
N CYS A 57 -6.41 21.53 -18.23
CA CYS A 57 -6.98 22.84 -17.96
C CYS A 57 -5.89 23.88 -17.65
N GLY A 58 -4.94 23.53 -16.77
CA GLY A 58 -3.81 24.39 -16.45
C GLY A 58 -2.99 24.77 -17.69
N GLY A 59 -2.71 23.80 -18.57
CA GLY A 59 -1.98 24.07 -19.81
C GLY A 59 -2.72 24.93 -20.82
N VAL A 60 -4.00 24.66 -21.05
CA VAL A 60 -4.84 25.42 -22.00
C VAL A 60 -5.01 26.88 -21.55
N LEU A 61 -5.18 27.10 -20.24
CA LEU A 61 -5.25 28.45 -19.68
C LEU A 61 -3.90 29.17 -19.76
N GLY A 62 -2.81 28.47 -19.42
CA GLY A 62 -1.46 29.05 -19.41
C GLY A 62 -0.96 29.46 -20.79
N MET A 63 -1.24 28.66 -21.83
CA MET A 63 -0.65 28.87 -23.16
C MET A 63 -1.17 30.14 -23.88
N GLY A 64 -2.39 30.56 -23.56
CA GLY A 64 -3.13 31.54 -24.35
C GLY A 64 -3.01 32.99 -23.88
N LEU A 65 -2.55 33.23 -22.65
CA LEU A 65 -2.69 34.54 -22.00
C LEU A 65 -1.67 35.58 -22.46
N VAL A 66 -0.44 35.17 -22.81
CA VAL A 66 0.64 36.07 -23.26
C VAL A 66 1.00 35.84 -24.72
N ALA A 67 1.23 34.59 -25.12
CA ALA A 67 1.67 34.26 -26.48
C ALA A 67 0.66 34.69 -27.57
N LYS A 68 -0.65 34.60 -27.29
CA LYS A 68 -1.72 35.05 -28.20
C LYS A 68 -1.72 36.56 -28.40
N GLU A 69 -1.39 37.33 -27.37
CA GLU A 69 -1.33 38.79 -27.48
C GLU A 69 -0.03 39.27 -28.10
N SER A 70 1.06 38.54 -27.84
CA SER A 70 2.32 38.69 -28.54
C SER A 70 2.12 38.50 -30.04
N SER A 71 1.44 37.42 -30.44
CA SER A 71 1.15 37.12 -31.86
C SER A 71 0.31 38.18 -32.56
N LYS A 72 -0.65 38.77 -31.84
CA LYS A 72 -1.54 39.84 -32.33
C LYS A 72 -0.94 41.24 -32.24
N GLY A 73 0.27 41.41 -31.71
CA GLY A 73 0.88 42.72 -31.45
C GLY A 73 0.13 43.55 -30.38
N THR A 74 -0.81 42.95 -29.65
CA THR A 74 -1.57 43.65 -28.60
C THR A 74 -0.69 43.86 -27.35
N LEU A 75 0.21 42.91 -27.07
CA LEU A 75 1.13 43.00 -25.94
C LEU A 75 2.10 44.17 -26.07
N SER A 76 2.65 44.40 -27.27
CA SER A 76 3.54 45.54 -27.54
C SER A 76 2.79 46.87 -27.44
N PHE A 77 1.53 46.93 -27.88
CA PHE A 77 0.66 48.10 -27.68
C PHE A 77 0.40 48.41 -26.21
N LEU A 78 0.11 47.40 -25.39
CA LEU A 78 -0.11 47.57 -23.95
C LEU A 78 1.15 48.06 -23.22
N LEU A 79 2.32 47.50 -23.57
CA LEU A 79 3.62 47.89 -23.01
C LEU A 79 4.19 49.19 -23.59
N GLY A 80 3.58 49.76 -24.64
CA GLY A 80 3.93 51.06 -25.22
C GLY A 80 3.23 52.24 -24.56
N LYS A 81 2.19 51.98 -23.75
CA LYS A 81 1.57 52.93 -22.81
C LYS A 81 2.35 52.93 -21.49
N PRO A 82 2.11 53.82 -20.50
CA PRO A 82 2.90 53.85 -19.25
C PRO A 82 2.62 52.66 -18.32
N LEU A 83 2.25 51.49 -18.84
CA LEU A 83 1.98 50.28 -18.08
C LEU A 83 3.24 49.44 -17.94
N SER A 84 3.56 49.06 -16.71
CA SER A 84 4.68 48.17 -16.42
C SER A 84 4.35 46.72 -16.80
N ALA A 85 5.37 45.88 -16.96
CA ALA A 85 5.20 44.43 -17.17
C ALA A 85 4.37 43.77 -16.05
N GLU A 86 4.49 44.27 -14.82
CA GLU A 86 3.75 43.77 -13.65
C GLU A 86 2.26 44.09 -13.76
N GLU A 87 1.93 45.32 -14.17
CA GLU A 87 0.55 45.78 -14.34
C GLU A 87 -0.20 45.04 -15.46
N VAL A 88 0.54 44.47 -16.42
CA VAL A 88 -0.03 43.67 -17.51
C VAL A 88 -0.11 42.19 -17.15
N LEU A 89 0.95 41.59 -16.61
CA LEU A 89 1.02 40.14 -16.38
C LEU A 89 0.23 39.70 -15.14
N LEU A 90 0.20 40.50 -14.07
CA LEU A 90 -0.41 40.08 -12.80
C LEU A 90 -1.94 39.87 -12.93
N PRO A 91 -2.72 40.77 -13.57
CA PRO A 91 -4.15 40.53 -13.81
C PRO A 91 -4.41 39.28 -14.67
N LYS A 92 -3.59 39.04 -15.70
CA LYS A 92 -3.68 37.86 -16.57
C LYS A 92 -3.49 36.57 -15.80
N TYR A 93 -2.43 36.54 -15.00
CA TYR A 93 -2.09 35.38 -14.19
C TYR A 93 -3.19 35.06 -13.18
N VAL A 94 -3.69 36.09 -12.46
CA VAL A 94 -4.74 35.92 -11.46
C VAL A 94 -6.04 35.43 -12.11
N VAL A 95 -6.46 36.00 -13.24
CA VAL A 95 -7.68 35.56 -13.93
C VAL A 95 -7.58 34.12 -14.40
N GLY A 96 -6.44 33.71 -14.97
CA GLY A 96 -6.23 32.32 -15.37
C GLY A 96 -6.19 31.35 -14.18
N ALA A 97 -5.56 31.72 -13.06
CA ALA A 97 -5.56 30.92 -11.85
C ALA A 97 -6.98 30.76 -11.25
N VAL A 98 -7.79 31.82 -11.26
CA VAL A 98 -9.20 31.75 -10.84
C VAL A 98 -10.04 30.90 -11.81
N ALA A 99 -9.81 31.04 -13.12
CA ALA A 99 -10.46 30.19 -14.12
C ALA A 99 -10.12 28.71 -13.91
N LEU A 100 -8.86 28.40 -13.59
CA LEU A 100 -8.44 27.04 -13.26
C LEU A 100 -9.16 26.51 -12.02
N LEU A 101 -9.24 27.31 -10.94
CA LEU A 101 -9.97 26.93 -9.73
C LEU A 101 -11.42 26.54 -10.04
N VAL A 102 -12.11 27.32 -10.89
CA VAL A 102 -13.49 27.01 -11.33
C VAL A 102 -13.56 25.70 -12.11
N LEU A 103 -12.59 25.43 -12.98
CA LEU A 103 -12.54 24.18 -13.74
C LEU A 103 -12.23 22.98 -12.86
N VAL A 104 -11.32 23.11 -11.88
CA VAL A 104 -11.05 22.05 -10.90
C VAL A 104 -12.28 21.80 -10.03
N ALA A 105 -13.00 22.85 -9.64
CA ALA A 105 -14.27 22.74 -8.92
C ALA A 105 -15.32 21.99 -9.75
N GLY A 106 -15.44 22.31 -11.05
CA GLY A 106 -16.30 21.59 -11.98
C GLY A 106 -15.93 20.11 -12.12
N ALA A 107 -14.64 19.82 -12.27
CA ALA A 107 -14.12 18.45 -12.38
C ALA A 107 -14.45 17.64 -11.11
N TRP A 108 -14.21 18.17 -9.91
CA TRP A 108 -14.64 17.51 -8.67
C TRP A 108 -16.16 17.44 -8.54
N GLY A 109 -16.89 18.43 -9.06
CA GLY A 109 -18.35 18.39 -9.14
C GLY A 109 -18.84 17.13 -9.87
N THR A 110 -18.12 16.67 -10.89
CA THR A 110 -18.46 15.42 -11.59
C THR A 110 -18.43 14.19 -10.69
N VAL A 111 -17.68 14.19 -9.58
CA VAL A 111 -17.65 13.10 -8.60
C VAL A 111 -18.78 13.25 -7.58
N TYR A 112 -18.97 14.47 -7.04
CA TYR A 112 -19.88 14.73 -5.92
C TYR A 112 -21.36 14.82 -6.29
N VAL A 113 -21.72 15.00 -7.58
CA VAL A 113 -23.12 15.09 -8.02
C VAL A 113 -23.90 13.77 -7.82
N ASP A 114 -23.21 12.63 -7.81
CA ASP A 114 -23.82 11.31 -7.59
C ASP A 114 -22.81 10.38 -6.90
N LEU A 115 -22.66 10.53 -5.58
CA LEU A 115 -21.78 9.67 -4.78
C LEU A 115 -22.38 8.27 -4.56
N GLU A 116 -23.70 8.15 -4.52
CA GLU A 116 -24.40 6.88 -4.31
C GLU A 116 -24.25 5.95 -5.51
N GLY A 117 -24.33 6.48 -6.73
CA GLY A 117 -24.02 5.73 -7.95
C GLY A 117 -22.58 5.21 -8.00
N LEU A 118 -21.65 5.82 -7.26
CA LEU A 118 -20.26 5.33 -7.10
C LEU A 118 -20.11 4.26 -6.01
N ALA A 119 -21.11 4.09 -5.14
CA ALA A 119 -21.09 3.13 -4.03
C ALA A 119 -21.57 1.73 -4.43
N SER A 120 -22.49 1.65 -5.41
CA SER A 120 -23.33 0.47 -5.62
C SER A 120 -22.67 -0.80 -6.19
N ARG A 121 -21.36 -0.82 -6.48
CA ARG A 121 -20.65 -2.01 -6.98
C ARG A 121 -19.26 -2.11 -6.37
N GLY A 122 -19.25 -2.34 -5.06
CA GLY A 122 -18.08 -2.71 -4.26
C GLY A 122 -17.51 -4.06 -4.69
N PHE A 123 -16.86 -4.10 -5.84
CA PHE A 123 -15.62 -4.84 -5.90
C PHE A 123 -14.54 -3.77 -5.83
N SER A 124 -13.61 -3.92 -4.89
CA SER A 124 -12.27 -3.38 -5.09
C SER A 124 -11.92 -3.66 -6.54
N ILE A 125 -11.58 -2.66 -7.36
CA ILE A 125 -11.30 -2.89 -8.77
C ILE A 125 -9.79 -2.97 -8.94
N TYR A 126 -9.33 -4.09 -9.49
CA TYR A 126 -7.94 -4.42 -9.77
C TYR A 126 -7.38 -3.39 -10.76
N SER A 127 -6.47 -2.50 -10.32
CA SER A 127 -5.66 -1.78 -11.29
C SER A 127 -4.69 -2.75 -11.96
N GLY A 128 -4.24 -2.46 -13.18
CA GLY A 128 -3.16 -3.21 -13.85
C GLY A 128 -1.82 -3.24 -13.08
N SER A 129 -1.76 -2.61 -11.90
CA SER A 129 -0.65 -2.64 -10.95
C SER A 129 -0.89 -3.52 -9.70
N GLY A 130 -2.01 -4.26 -9.62
CA GLY A 130 -2.27 -5.25 -8.57
C GLY A 130 -2.68 -4.71 -7.19
N VAL A 131 -3.21 -3.49 -7.10
CA VAL A 131 -3.61 -2.85 -5.83
C VAL A 131 -5.12 -2.61 -5.80
N TRP A 132 -5.77 -3.03 -4.71
CA TRP A 132 -7.20 -2.87 -4.45
C TRP A 132 -7.48 -1.57 -3.69
N TYR A 133 -8.42 -0.73 -4.14
CA TYR A 133 -8.64 0.60 -3.57
C TYR A 133 -10.03 0.76 -2.89
N PRO A 134 -10.13 1.43 -1.72
CA PRO A 134 -11.38 1.65 -0.95
C PRO A 134 -12.28 2.72 -1.57
N SER A 135 -13.62 2.61 -1.58
CA SER A 135 -14.48 3.41 -2.47
C SER A 135 -14.18 4.92 -2.55
N VAL A 136 -14.37 5.48 -3.74
CA VAL A 136 -14.32 6.93 -3.99
C VAL A 136 -15.26 7.69 -3.05
N LYS A 137 -16.39 7.07 -2.68
CA LYS A 137 -17.37 7.63 -1.76
C LYS A 137 -16.79 7.88 -0.37
N ARG A 138 -16.20 6.87 0.29
CA ARG A 138 -15.60 7.03 1.64
C ARG A 138 -14.57 8.17 1.66
N LEU A 139 -13.68 8.17 0.67
CA LEU A 139 -12.68 9.22 0.51
C LEU A 139 -13.31 10.62 0.35
N ALA A 140 -14.32 10.74 -0.52
CA ALA A 140 -14.99 12.01 -0.78
C ALA A 140 -15.75 12.55 0.43
N GLU A 141 -16.41 11.68 1.20
CA GLU A 141 -17.15 12.05 2.40
C GLU A 141 -16.24 12.52 3.54
N GLU A 142 -15.15 11.80 3.79
CA GLU A 142 -14.23 12.13 4.89
C GLU A 142 -13.37 13.36 4.59
N VAL A 143 -12.85 13.49 3.38
CA VAL A 143 -12.02 14.64 3.01
C VAL A 143 -12.87 15.89 2.80
N GLY A 144 -14.04 15.71 2.18
CA GLY A 144 -14.95 16.78 1.81
C GLY A 144 -14.50 17.54 0.55
N TYR A 145 -15.49 18.11 -0.13
CA TYR A 145 -15.32 18.74 -1.45
C TYR A 145 -14.26 19.85 -1.49
N VAL A 146 -14.24 20.74 -0.50
CA VAL A 146 -13.34 21.90 -0.47
C VAL A 146 -11.87 21.47 -0.31
N ASN A 147 -11.60 20.51 0.57
CA ASN A 147 -10.24 20.02 0.75
C ASN A 147 -9.76 19.25 -0.47
N MET A 148 -10.66 18.47 -1.08
CA MET A 148 -10.35 17.75 -2.32
C MET A 148 -9.95 18.71 -3.45
N LEU A 149 -10.71 19.80 -3.59
CA LEU A 149 -10.42 20.88 -4.53
C LEU A 149 -9.04 21.50 -4.26
N LEU A 150 -8.78 21.92 -3.02
CA LEU A 150 -7.55 22.63 -2.66
C LEU A 150 -6.30 21.76 -2.82
N VAL A 151 -6.33 20.51 -2.33
CA VAL A 151 -5.22 19.56 -2.47
C VAL A 151 -4.92 19.27 -3.94
N SER A 152 -5.96 19.16 -4.78
CA SER A 152 -5.81 18.84 -6.21
C SER A 152 -5.45 20.03 -7.09
N LEU A 153 -5.56 21.27 -6.57
CA LEU A 153 -5.29 22.49 -7.34
C LEU A 153 -3.80 22.66 -7.64
N THR A 154 -2.92 22.22 -6.73
CA THR A 154 -1.46 22.37 -6.80
C THR A 154 -0.85 21.91 -8.13
N PRO A 155 -1.06 20.66 -8.62
CA PRO A 155 -0.51 20.23 -9.91
C PRO A 155 -0.97 21.09 -11.08
N GLY A 156 -2.25 21.49 -11.08
CA GLY A 156 -2.81 22.37 -12.10
C GLY A 156 -2.15 23.74 -12.10
N LEU A 157 -1.93 24.32 -10.91
CA LEU A 157 -1.27 25.63 -10.77
C LEU A 157 0.21 25.59 -11.15
N ILE A 158 0.92 24.49 -10.85
CA ILE A 158 2.30 24.29 -11.33
C ILE A 158 2.30 24.25 -12.86
N ALA A 159 1.45 23.42 -13.47
CA ALA A 159 1.34 23.31 -14.92
C ALA A 159 1.00 24.66 -15.57
N TYR A 160 -0.01 25.33 -15.03
CA TYR A 160 -0.42 26.68 -15.43
C TYR A 160 0.74 27.68 -15.35
N SER A 161 1.48 27.69 -14.24
CA SER A 161 2.57 28.65 -14.00
C SER A 161 3.74 28.46 -14.95
N VAL A 162 4.17 27.21 -15.18
CA VAL A 162 5.28 26.89 -16.08
C VAL A 162 4.92 27.21 -17.53
N ILE A 163 3.70 26.87 -17.95
CA ILE A 163 3.23 27.13 -19.31
C ILE A 163 2.97 28.63 -19.52
N PHE A 164 2.42 29.33 -18.53
CA PHE A 164 2.26 30.79 -18.57
C PHE A 164 3.62 31.48 -18.72
N ALA A 165 4.63 31.11 -17.92
CA ALA A 165 5.98 31.64 -18.06
C ALA A 165 6.58 31.35 -19.44
N SER A 166 6.42 30.12 -19.94
CA SER A 166 6.85 29.72 -21.29
C SER A 166 6.15 30.52 -22.39
N SER A 167 4.89 30.92 -22.17
CA SER A 167 4.13 31.74 -23.12
C SER A 167 4.67 33.16 -23.27
N THR A 168 5.47 33.67 -22.30
CA THR A 168 6.07 35.02 -22.38
C THR A 168 7.19 35.13 -23.42
N VAL A 169 7.84 34.01 -23.74
CA VAL A 169 8.92 33.91 -24.74
C VAL A 169 8.46 33.27 -26.05
N ALA A 170 7.13 33.12 -26.22
CA ALA A 170 6.50 32.54 -27.39
C ALA A 170 5.67 33.59 -28.15
N ASP A 171 5.64 33.46 -29.47
CA ASP A 171 4.81 34.25 -30.38
C ASP A 171 3.56 33.48 -30.87
N HIS A 172 3.31 32.30 -30.32
CA HIS A 172 2.15 31.48 -30.64
C HIS A 172 1.78 30.61 -29.43
N PRO A 173 0.47 30.46 -29.08
CA PRO A 173 0.04 29.66 -27.93
C PRO A 173 0.61 28.23 -27.93
N LEU A 174 0.58 27.56 -29.09
CA LEU A 174 1.12 26.20 -29.22
C LEU A 174 2.63 26.11 -28.92
N LYS A 175 3.42 27.15 -29.18
CA LYS A 175 4.85 27.16 -28.82
C LYS A 175 5.04 27.27 -27.31
N GLY A 176 4.27 28.14 -26.66
CA GLY A 176 4.26 28.28 -25.21
C GLY A 176 3.84 26.98 -24.52
N ALA A 177 2.79 26.33 -25.03
CA ALA A 177 2.36 25.00 -24.57
C ALA A 177 3.45 23.95 -24.77
N ALA A 178 4.00 23.81 -25.99
CA ALA A 178 5.01 22.80 -26.29
C ALA A 178 6.29 22.98 -25.45
N LEU A 179 6.73 24.21 -25.23
CA LEU A 179 7.88 24.51 -24.38
C LEU A 179 7.59 24.25 -22.90
N GLY A 180 6.44 24.70 -22.41
CA GLY A 180 6.06 24.52 -21.00
C GLY A 180 5.81 23.06 -20.64
N THR A 181 5.17 22.29 -21.53
CA THR A 181 4.98 20.85 -21.35
C THR A 181 6.32 20.11 -21.35
N LEU A 182 7.25 20.45 -22.25
CA LEU A 182 8.60 19.91 -22.26
C LEU A 182 9.29 20.14 -20.90
N LEU A 183 9.20 21.36 -20.36
CA LEU A 183 9.75 21.70 -19.05
C LEU A 183 9.07 20.92 -17.91
N LEU A 184 7.75 20.75 -17.94
CA LEU A 184 7.04 19.97 -16.91
C LEU A 184 7.48 18.50 -16.90
N ILE A 185 7.66 17.89 -18.07
CA ILE A 185 8.12 16.48 -18.18
C ILE A 185 9.53 16.30 -17.60
N VAL A 186 10.37 17.35 -17.64
CA VAL A 186 11.71 17.31 -17.04
C VAL A 186 11.67 17.65 -15.55
N LEU A 187 10.97 18.72 -15.18
CA LEU A 187 10.97 19.27 -13.81
C LEU A 187 10.23 18.38 -12.82
N VAL A 188 9.09 17.79 -13.21
CA VAL A 188 8.26 17.00 -12.28
C VAL A 188 9.00 15.75 -11.80
N PRO A 189 9.54 14.87 -12.67
CA PRO A 189 10.31 13.72 -12.22
C PRO A 189 11.60 14.12 -11.47
N SER A 190 12.22 15.25 -11.84
CA SER A 190 13.39 15.77 -11.14
C SER A 190 13.05 16.18 -9.70
N ALA A 191 11.92 16.85 -9.50
CA ALA A 191 11.43 17.22 -8.18
C ALA A 191 11.10 15.98 -7.34
N ASP A 192 10.38 15.01 -7.92
CA ASP A 192 10.09 13.74 -7.23
C ASP A 192 11.37 12.97 -6.89
N ASN A 193 12.40 13.02 -7.75
CA ASN A 193 13.72 12.43 -7.46
C ASN A 193 14.44 13.11 -6.30
N VAL A 194 14.31 14.43 -6.14
CA VAL A 194 14.84 15.14 -4.96
C VAL A 194 14.04 14.76 -3.71
N LEU A 195 12.71 14.69 -3.82
CA LEU A 195 11.83 14.31 -2.71
C LEU A 195 12.03 12.87 -2.23
N LYS A 196 12.66 11.98 -3.03
CA LYS A 196 13.09 10.65 -2.56
C LYS A 196 14.02 10.72 -1.35
N TYR A 197 14.84 11.77 -1.25
CA TYR A 197 15.74 11.98 -0.11
C TYR A 197 15.03 12.64 1.09
N PHE A 198 13.76 13.02 0.93
CA PHE A 198 12.94 13.64 1.97
C PHE A 198 11.56 12.95 2.03
N PRO A 199 11.50 11.65 2.40
CA PRO A 199 10.27 10.86 2.35
C PRO A 199 9.13 11.46 3.21
N ALA A 200 9.48 12.13 4.32
CA ALA A 200 8.57 12.91 5.15
C ALA A 200 7.82 14.02 4.40
N LEU A 201 8.53 14.71 3.49
CA LEU A 201 8.01 15.86 2.74
C LEU A 201 7.30 15.42 1.47
N LYS A 202 7.61 14.22 0.96
CA LYS A 202 7.08 13.72 -0.31
C LYS A 202 5.54 13.74 -0.39
N PRO A 203 4.75 13.33 0.63
CA PRO A 203 3.28 13.44 0.56
C PRO A 203 2.78 14.88 0.35
N PHE A 204 3.46 15.86 0.94
CA PHE A 204 3.05 17.26 0.94
C PHE A 204 3.52 18.02 -0.32
N PHE A 205 4.68 17.66 -0.87
CA PHE A 205 5.32 18.36 -1.98
C PHE A 205 5.29 17.62 -3.32
N SER A 206 4.92 16.33 -3.35
CA SER A 206 4.85 15.59 -4.61
C SER A 206 3.81 16.20 -5.54
N PHE A 207 4.19 16.30 -6.81
CA PHE A 207 3.37 16.90 -7.87
C PHE A 207 2.02 16.20 -8.00
N ASN A 208 2.04 14.87 -7.93
CA ASN A 208 0.84 14.06 -7.85
C ASN A 208 0.94 13.25 -6.55
N PRO A 209 0.32 13.70 -5.43
CA PRO A 209 0.39 12.98 -4.15
C PRO A 209 -0.30 11.60 -4.20
N GLY A 210 -0.77 11.17 -5.37
CA GLY A 210 -1.50 9.94 -5.56
C GLY A 210 -2.92 10.12 -5.07
N ILE A 211 -3.75 10.86 -5.81
CA ILE A 211 -5.22 10.80 -5.65
C ILE A 211 -5.69 9.33 -5.81
N SER A 212 -4.93 8.51 -6.55
CA SER A 212 -5.06 7.05 -6.60
C SER A 212 -4.70 6.34 -5.29
N PHE A 213 -3.76 6.86 -4.51
CA PHE A 213 -3.39 6.36 -3.18
C PHE A 213 -4.29 7.03 -2.13
N ARG A 214 -5.51 6.48 -2.01
CA ARG A 214 -6.67 7.09 -1.33
C ARG A 214 -6.40 7.54 0.12
N GLY A 215 -5.45 6.92 0.84
CA GLY A 215 -5.04 7.35 2.19
C GLY A 215 -4.17 8.62 2.25
N THR A 216 -3.46 8.98 1.18
CA THR A 216 -2.52 10.13 1.20
C THR A 216 -3.25 11.46 1.34
N VAL A 217 -4.40 11.61 0.67
CA VAL A 217 -5.19 12.85 0.75
C VAL A 217 -5.80 13.03 2.13
N VAL A 218 -6.32 11.95 2.72
CA VAL A 218 -6.83 11.94 4.10
C VAL A 218 -5.74 12.43 5.05
N ARG A 219 -4.53 11.87 4.98
CA ARG A 219 -3.39 12.27 5.83
C ARG A 219 -3.01 13.74 5.67
N ILE A 220 -3.00 14.25 4.44
CA ILE A 220 -2.70 15.68 4.19
C ILE A 220 -3.72 16.58 4.88
N VAL A 221 -4.98 16.17 4.94
CA VAL A 221 -6.08 16.97 5.48
C VAL A 221 -6.19 16.81 6.99
N GLU A 222 -5.88 15.64 7.53
CA GLU A 222 -5.83 15.36 8.97
C GLU A 222 -4.65 16.04 9.66
N ASP A 223 -3.52 16.27 8.97
CA ASP A 223 -2.36 17.01 9.49
C ASP A 223 -2.47 18.51 9.16
N PRO A 224 -2.80 19.39 10.14
CA PRO A 224 -2.96 20.81 9.89
C PRO A 224 -1.66 21.48 9.42
N TRP A 225 -0.50 21.01 9.90
CA TRP A 225 0.79 21.57 9.52
C TRP A 225 1.13 21.17 8.08
N GLY A 226 1.03 19.88 7.75
CA GLY A 226 1.22 19.37 6.41
C GLY A 226 0.30 20.02 5.37
N TYR A 227 -0.96 20.26 5.75
CA TYR A 227 -1.92 21.00 4.95
C TYR A 227 -1.46 22.43 4.65
N LEU A 228 -1.05 23.19 5.68
CA LEU A 228 -0.55 24.55 5.54
C LEU A 228 0.73 24.63 4.70
N VAL A 229 1.65 23.69 4.90
CA VAL A 229 2.89 23.59 4.11
C VAL A 229 2.57 23.38 2.64
N ARG A 230 1.63 22.49 2.32
CA ARG A 230 1.18 22.24 0.94
C ARG A 230 0.54 23.48 0.31
N MET A 231 -0.33 24.18 1.05
CA MET A 231 -0.94 25.43 0.58
C MET A 231 0.11 26.53 0.38
N GLY A 232 1.06 26.66 1.31
CA GLY A 232 2.18 27.59 1.21
C GLY A 232 3.10 27.29 0.02
N ALA A 233 3.42 26.01 -0.22
CA ALA A 233 4.19 25.57 -1.38
C ALA A 233 3.48 25.93 -2.70
N THR A 234 2.16 25.75 -2.73
CA THR A 234 1.33 26.13 -3.88
C THR A 234 1.40 27.65 -4.14
N ALA A 235 1.25 28.46 -3.09
CA ALA A 235 1.38 29.91 -3.19
C ALA A 235 2.79 30.35 -3.63
N ALA A 236 3.83 29.68 -3.12
CA ALA A 236 5.22 29.94 -3.50
C ALA A 236 5.49 29.64 -4.98
N VAL A 237 4.97 28.52 -5.51
CA VAL A 237 5.02 28.21 -6.95
C VAL A 237 4.33 29.31 -7.76
N MET A 238 3.15 29.77 -7.33
CA MET A 238 2.44 30.82 -8.06
C MET A 238 3.26 32.12 -8.10
N ALA A 239 3.81 32.53 -6.96
CA ALA A 239 4.65 33.72 -6.87
C ALA A 239 5.91 33.59 -7.74
N ALA A 240 6.57 32.42 -7.72
CA ALA A 240 7.73 32.13 -8.55
C ALA A 240 7.38 32.16 -10.04
N GLY A 241 6.27 31.55 -10.45
CA GLY A 241 5.79 31.55 -11.83
C GLY A 241 5.57 32.96 -12.37
N VAL A 242 4.94 33.82 -11.58
CA VAL A 242 4.74 35.24 -11.92
C VAL A 242 6.07 35.99 -12.00
N ALA A 243 6.95 35.84 -11.00
CA ALA A 243 8.24 36.52 -10.97
C ALA A 243 9.13 36.13 -12.15
N VAL A 244 9.20 34.83 -12.47
CA VAL A 244 9.93 34.30 -13.63
C VAL A 244 9.33 34.88 -14.92
N SER A 245 8.01 34.93 -15.05
CA SER A 245 7.33 35.50 -16.22
C SER A 245 7.69 36.98 -16.43
N ILE A 246 7.71 37.78 -15.35
CA ILE A 246 8.10 39.20 -15.39
C ILE A 246 9.57 39.33 -15.78
N ALA A 247 10.45 38.52 -15.19
CA ALA A 247 11.88 38.53 -15.50
C ALA A 247 12.16 38.16 -16.97
N LEU A 248 11.50 37.12 -17.49
CA LEU A 248 11.60 36.71 -18.89
C LEU A 248 11.12 37.83 -19.83
N LEU A 249 9.94 38.42 -19.55
CA LEU A 249 9.40 39.49 -20.38
C LEU A 249 10.29 40.75 -20.39
N ARG A 250 10.92 41.08 -19.24
CA ARG A 250 11.89 42.18 -19.14
C ARG A 250 13.17 41.89 -19.91
N ARG A 251 13.70 40.67 -19.80
CA ARG A 251 15.00 40.28 -20.37
C ARG A 251 14.94 40.05 -21.87
N PHE A 252 13.87 39.42 -22.37
CA PHE A 252 13.74 38.97 -23.76
C PHE A 252 12.64 39.73 -24.51
N ARG A 253 12.44 41.00 -24.18
CA ARG A 253 11.39 41.83 -24.78
C ARG A 253 11.54 41.87 -26.31
N GLY A 254 10.51 41.37 -27.02
CA GLY A 254 10.47 41.35 -28.48
C GLY A 254 11.24 40.19 -29.15
N ILE A 255 11.79 39.25 -28.37
CA ILE A 255 12.46 38.05 -28.87
C ILE A 255 11.55 36.85 -28.62
N SER A 256 11.18 36.12 -29.66
CA SER A 256 10.42 34.88 -29.56
C SER A 256 11.27 33.66 -29.91
N ILE A 257 11.00 32.55 -29.22
CA ILE A 257 11.64 31.28 -29.52
C ILE A 257 11.01 30.70 -30.81
N GLY A 258 11.87 30.31 -31.74
CA GLY A 258 11.45 29.61 -32.97
C GLY A 258 11.04 28.16 -32.70
N TRP A 259 10.35 27.51 -33.65
CA TRP A 259 10.00 26.08 -33.53
C TRP A 259 11.21 25.15 -33.49
N LYS A 260 12.31 25.51 -34.17
CA LYS A 260 13.52 24.67 -34.25
C LYS A 260 14.05 24.20 -32.89
N PRO A 261 14.37 25.08 -31.91
CA PRO A 261 14.85 24.64 -30.60
C PRO A 261 13.81 23.81 -29.82
N ILE A 262 12.51 24.10 -29.97
CA ILE A 262 11.44 23.33 -29.31
C ILE A 262 11.41 21.90 -29.85
N VAL A 263 11.41 21.73 -31.17
CA VAL A 263 11.42 20.41 -31.83
C VAL A 263 12.70 19.65 -31.47
N ILE A 264 13.86 20.31 -31.48
CA ILE A 264 15.13 19.69 -31.07
C ILE A 264 15.04 19.21 -29.61
N GLY A 265 14.50 20.03 -28.71
CA GLY A 265 14.32 19.66 -27.29
C GLY A 265 13.40 18.45 -27.12
N TRP A 266 12.29 18.39 -27.83
CA TRP A 266 11.38 17.23 -27.81
C TRP A 266 12.03 15.97 -28.38
N LEU A 267 12.73 16.06 -29.51
CA LEU A 267 13.45 14.93 -30.08
C LEU A 267 14.57 14.45 -29.14
N ALA A 268 15.30 15.36 -28.50
CA ALA A 268 16.31 15.02 -27.51
C ALA A 268 15.70 14.35 -26.27
N LEU A 269 14.54 14.82 -25.80
CA LEU A 269 13.82 14.20 -24.69
C LEU A 269 13.33 12.79 -25.06
N ILE A 270 12.72 12.62 -26.24
CA ILE A 270 12.28 11.31 -26.72
C ILE A 270 13.49 10.37 -26.83
N ALA A 271 14.57 10.83 -27.47
CA ALA A 271 15.82 10.07 -27.59
C ALA A 271 16.38 9.68 -26.21
N PHE A 272 16.36 10.61 -25.24
CA PHE A 272 16.80 10.35 -23.87
C PHE A 272 15.92 9.32 -23.16
N ILE A 273 14.59 9.43 -23.25
CA ILE A 273 13.66 8.46 -22.65
C ILE A 273 13.86 7.09 -23.29
N THR A 274 13.96 7.01 -24.62
CA THR A 274 14.23 5.74 -25.31
C THR A 274 15.60 5.17 -24.98
N ALA A 275 16.62 6.02 -24.82
CA ALA A 275 17.96 5.58 -24.42
C ALA A 275 17.99 5.12 -22.96
N MET A 276 17.22 5.73 -22.06
CA MET A 276 17.07 5.24 -20.69
C MET A 276 16.44 3.84 -20.65
N ASP A 277 15.42 3.60 -21.48
CA ASP A 277 14.79 2.28 -21.60
C ASP A 277 15.77 1.22 -22.15
N MET A 278 16.67 1.63 -23.06
CA MET A 278 17.72 0.76 -23.61
C MET A 278 18.92 0.57 -22.67
N THR A 279 19.20 1.51 -21.77
CA THR A 279 20.35 1.49 -20.85
C THR A 279 20.00 1.02 -19.45
N SER A 280 18.70 0.88 -19.14
CA SER A 280 18.26 0.06 -18.02
C SER A 280 18.60 -1.40 -18.33
N GLY A 281 19.87 -1.77 -18.12
CA GLY A 281 20.25 -3.16 -17.98
C GLY A 281 19.37 -3.81 -16.89
N PRO A 282 19.17 -5.14 -16.95
CA PRO A 282 18.50 -5.82 -15.86
C PRO A 282 19.16 -5.38 -14.56
N ARG A 283 18.35 -4.91 -13.60
CA ARG A 283 18.85 -4.59 -12.26
C ARG A 283 19.71 -5.79 -11.82
N PRO A 284 20.92 -5.58 -11.27
CA PRO A 284 21.73 -6.70 -10.82
C PRO A 284 20.82 -7.59 -9.97
N PRO A 285 20.76 -8.90 -10.25
CA PRO A 285 19.89 -9.80 -9.50
C PRO A 285 20.25 -9.60 -8.03
N ARG A 286 19.26 -9.18 -7.24
CA ARG A 286 19.44 -9.09 -5.79
C ARG A 286 19.88 -10.46 -5.31
N PRO A 287 20.78 -10.53 -4.30
CA PRO A 287 21.21 -11.82 -3.79
C PRO A 287 19.97 -12.66 -3.46
N GLY A 288 19.93 -13.87 -3.99
CA GLY A 288 18.86 -14.82 -3.70
C GLY A 288 18.85 -15.22 -2.21
N PRO A 289 18.02 -16.18 -1.81
CA PRO A 289 18.13 -16.76 -0.48
C PRO A 289 19.57 -17.23 -0.22
N LEU A 290 20.04 -17.09 1.02
CA LEU A 290 21.36 -17.55 1.47
C LEU A 290 21.54 -19.05 1.19
N SER A 291 20.47 -19.81 1.42
CA SER A 291 20.40 -21.23 1.11
C SER A 291 18.96 -21.66 0.87
N VAL A 292 18.79 -22.78 0.17
CA VAL A 292 17.49 -23.38 -0.12
C VAL A 292 17.56 -24.87 0.16
N LEU A 293 16.55 -25.38 0.85
CA LEU A 293 16.31 -26.82 1.00
C LEU A 293 14.96 -27.17 0.36
N THR A 294 15.02 -27.94 -0.71
CA THR A 294 13.86 -28.40 -1.47
C THR A 294 13.61 -29.88 -1.18
N PRO A 295 12.38 -30.31 -0.88
CA PRO A 295 12.09 -31.73 -0.66
C PRO A 295 12.21 -32.49 -1.99
N GLU A 296 12.55 -33.78 -1.95
CA GLU A 296 12.60 -34.64 -3.14
C GLU A 296 11.20 -34.75 -3.80
N GLU A 297 10.16 -34.98 -3.00
CA GLU A 297 8.77 -35.05 -3.45
C GLU A 297 7.84 -34.14 -2.62
N GLY A 298 6.70 -33.75 -3.19
CA GLY A 298 5.68 -32.92 -2.50
C GLY A 298 6.15 -31.50 -2.15
N ALA A 299 5.64 -30.96 -1.05
CA ALA A 299 5.98 -29.63 -0.57
C ALA A 299 6.06 -29.58 0.96
N TYR A 300 6.90 -28.66 1.47
CA TYR A 300 6.79 -28.21 2.86
C TYR A 300 5.62 -27.24 2.99
N LEU A 301 4.73 -27.47 3.95
CA LEU A 301 3.45 -26.77 4.09
C LEU A 301 3.43 -25.76 5.24
N ASP A 302 4.20 -26.02 6.29
CA ASP A 302 4.38 -25.14 7.43
C ASP A 302 5.70 -25.47 8.15
N LEU A 303 6.27 -24.49 8.86
CA LEU A 303 7.56 -24.59 9.54
C LEU A 303 7.41 -24.13 10.99
N ALA A 304 7.99 -24.89 11.92
CA ALA A 304 8.26 -24.45 13.28
C ALA A 304 9.76 -24.60 13.55
N VAL A 305 10.35 -23.61 14.22
CA VAL A 305 11.78 -23.62 14.55
C VAL A 305 11.96 -23.56 16.06
N VAL A 306 12.73 -24.52 16.60
CA VAL A 306 13.09 -24.59 18.03
C VAL A 306 14.59 -24.77 18.14
N GLY A 307 15.28 -23.76 18.68
CA GLY A 307 16.75 -23.75 18.73
C GLY A 307 17.35 -23.92 17.34
N ASP A 308 18.28 -24.87 17.18
CA ASP A 308 18.91 -25.17 15.89
C ASP A 308 18.17 -26.24 15.06
N ARG A 309 16.87 -26.44 15.29
CA ARG A 309 16.06 -27.47 14.61
C ARG A 309 14.83 -26.86 13.97
N GLY A 310 14.59 -27.23 12.72
CA GLY A 310 13.34 -26.95 12.02
C GLY A 310 12.50 -28.22 11.91
N TYR A 311 11.19 -28.05 12.06
CA TYR A 311 10.18 -29.09 11.94
C TYR A 311 9.19 -28.63 10.89
N MET A 312 9.01 -29.41 9.84
CA MET A 312 8.18 -29.05 8.70
C MET A 312 7.06 -30.05 8.51
N ALA A 313 5.83 -29.53 8.39
CA ALA A 313 4.71 -30.33 7.92
C ALA A 313 4.91 -30.62 6.43
N THR A 314 4.79 -31.89 6.03
CA THR A 314 4.74 -32.30 4.63
C THR A 314 3.31 -32.75 4.29
N GLU A 315 3.02 -32.99 3.01
CA GLU A 315 1.71 -33.50 2.59
C GLU A 315 1.31 -34.80 3.31
N GLY A 316 2.29 -35.62 3.66
CA GLY A 316 2.08 -36.95 4.24
C GLY A 316 2.67 -37.15 5.64
N GLY A 317 3.32 -36.16 6.27
CA GLY A 317 3.99 -36.40 7.56
C GLY A 317 4.89 -35.28 8.05
N LEU A 318 6.03 -35.65 8.62
CA LEU A 318 6.98 -34.75 9.30
C LEU A 318 8.36 -34.81 8.66
N ALA A 319 8.94 -33.65 8.36
CA ALA A 319 10.36 -33.51 8.06
C ALA A 319 11.08 -32.76 9.18
N VAL A 320 12.26 -33.24 9.58
CA VAL A 320 13.12 -32.63 10.59
C VAL A 320 14.41 -32.18 9.92
N VAL A 321 14.78 -30.92 10.11
CA VAL A 321 15.95 -30.28 9.49
C VAL A 321 16.89 -29.71 10.55
N ASP A 322 18.19 -29.87 10.31
CA ASP A 322 19.24 -29.20 11.06
C ASP A 322 19.46 -27.78 10.53
N LEU A 323 19.37 -26.79 11.42
CA LEU A 323 19.54 -25.37 11.09
C LEU A 323 20.79 -24.76 11.76
N ARG A 324 21.71 -25.59 12.29
CA ARG A 324 22.96 -25.12 12.93
C ARG A 324 23.82 -24.29 11.99
N ASP A 325 23.85 -24.67 10.71
CA ASP A 325 24.51 -23.93 9.63
C ASP A 325 23.44 -23.32 8.70
N PRO A 326 23.20 -22.00 8.74
CA PRO A 326 22.19 -21.35 7.90
C PRO A 326 22.56 -21.38 6.40
N THR A 327 23.84 -21.60 6.06
CA THR A 327 24.29 -21.71 4.66
C THR A 327 24.03 -23.10 4.07
N LYS A 328 23.80 -24.09 4.93
CA LYS A 328 23.58 -25.47 4.53
C LYS A 328 22.59 -26.19 5.48
N PRO A 329 21.29 -25.90 5.38
CA PRO A 329 20.27 -26.66 6.08
C PRO A 329 20.28 -28.12 5.62
N GLU A 330 20.28 -29.08 6.55
CA GLU A 330 20.37 -30.51 6.24
C GLU A 330 19.14 -31.27 6.73
N LEU A 331 18.47 -32.00 5.84
CA LEU A 331 17.37 -32.90 6.21
C LEU A 331 17.92 -34.04 7.06
N LEU A 332 17.47 -34.14 8.31
CA LEU A 332 17.89 -35.18 9.25
C LEU A 332 17.01 -36.43 9.13
N ALA A 333 15.71 -36.23 8.98
CA ALA A 333 14.74 -37.30 8.85
C ALA A 333 13.47 -36.79 8.16
N ALA A 334 12.82 -37.68 7.42
CA ALA A 334 11.46 -37.51 6.94
C ALA A 334 10.68 -38.78 7.28
N VAL A 335 9.51 -38.62 7.90
CA VAL A 335 8.63 -39.73 8.28
C VAL A 335 7.27 -39.48 7.66
N GLU A 336 6.79 -40.48 6.94
CA GLU A 336 5.46 -40.46 6.35
C GLU A 336 4.45 -41.18 7.24
N GLU A 337 3.27 -40.59 7.34
CA GLU A 337 2.05 -41.15 7.90
C GLU A 337 0.94 -41.07 6.84
N PRO A 338 0.87 -42.05 5.91
CA PRO A 338 0.06 -41.96 4.69
C PRO A 338 -1.44 -41.76 4.93
N GLN A 339 -1.91 -42.04 6.15
CA GLN A 339 -3.29 -41.84 6.58
C GLN A 339 -3.63 -40.38 6.88
N TRP A 340 -2.71 -39.44 6.72
CA TRP A 340 -2.92 -38.03 7.03
C TRP A 340 -2.64 -37.11 5.85
N SER A 341 -3.28 -35.94 5.90
CA SER A 341 -2.96 -34.77 5.10
C SER A 341 -2.71 -33.62 6.07
N MET A 342 -1.44 -33.29 6.30
CA MET A 342 -1.02 -32.30 7.29
C MET A 342 -0.93 -30.91 6.67
N SER A 343 -0.99 -29.87 7.51
CA SER A 343 -0.99 -28.49 7.02
C SER A 343 -0.37 -27.47 7.98
N ARG A 344 -0.28 -27.77 9.27
CA ARG A 344 0.37 -26.92 10.27
C ARG A 344 1.24 -27.72 11.21
N VAL A 345 2.26 -27.08 11.76
CA VAL A 345 3.20 -27.67 12.73
C VAL A 345 3.38 -26.76 13.94
N ALA A 346 3.35 -27.33 15.13
CA ALA A 346 3.76 -26.66 16.35
C ALA A 346 4.61 -27.62 17.18
N VAL A 347 5.47 -27.08 18.04
CA VAL A 347 6.42 -27.88 18.82
C VAL A 347 6.33 -27.47 20.26
N VAL A 348 6.05 -28.45 21.13
CA VAL A 348 6.11 -28.30 22.59
C VAL A 348 7.13 -29.30 23.09
N ASP A 349 8.20 -28.78 23.67
CA ASP A 349 9.34 -29.54 24.19
C ASP A 349 9.90 -30.52 23.15
N SER A 350 9.82 -31.83 23.40
CA SER A 350 10.30 -32.87 22.48
C SER A 350 9.19 -33.50 21.64
N LEU A 351 8.04 -32.84 21.53
CA LEU A 351 6.87 -33.32 20.79
C LEU A 351 6.50 -32.34 19.67
N VAL A 352 6.20 -32.90 18.50
CA VAL A 352 5.73 -32.16 17.32
C VAL A 352 4.27 -32.49 17.08
N TYR A 353 3.47 -31.45 16.92
CA TYR A 353 2.03 -31.50 16.75
C TYR A 353 1.68 -31.05 15.34
N LEU A 354 1.24 -31.99 14.52
CA LEU A 354 0.80 -31.74 13.16
C LEU A 354 -0.71 -31.67 13.09
N LEU A 355 -1.23 -30.53 12.65
CA LEU A 355 -2.65 -30.34 12.41
C LEU A 355 -2.99 -30.72 10.97
N GLY A 356 -3.99 -31.57 10.80
CA GLY A 356 -4.36 -32.07 9.49
C GLY A 356 -5.67 -32.85 9.49
N ARG A 357 -6.03 -33.35 8.30
CA ARG A 357 -7.18 -34.22 8.10
C ARG A 357 -6.71 -35.65 7.97
N ARG A 358 -7.38 -36.57 8.65
CA ARG A 358 -7.07 -38.00 8.54
C ARG A 358 -7.91 -38.64 7.43
N LYS A 359 -7.25 -39.32 6.50
CA LYS A 359 -7.89 -40.08 5.42
C LYS A 359 -8.75 -41.20 6.01
N GLY A 360 -9.90 -41.45 5.40
CA GLY A 360 -10.85 -42.48 5.84
C GLY A 360 -11.78 -42.06 6.98
N LEU A 361 -11.66 -40.83 7.49
CA LEU A 361 -12.68 -40.17 8.32
C LEU A 361 -13.55 -39.25 7.44
N PRO A 362 -14.71 -38.76 7.94
CA PRO A 362 -15.46 -37.72 7.26
C PRO A 362 -14.55 -36.58 6.81
N ALA A 363 -14.82 -36.01 5.63
CA ALA A 363 -13.93 -35.06 4.96
C ALA A 363 -13.59 -33.82 5.83
N ASP A 364 -14.40 -33.56 6.86
CA ASP A 364 -14.31 -32.40 7.74
C ASP A 364 -13.70 -32.71 9.12
N SER A 365 -13.35 -33.96 9.40
CA SER A 365 -12.74 -34.33 10.69
C SER A 365 -11.29 -33.84 10.79
N LEU A 366 -11.08 -32.82 11.61
CA LEU A 366 -9.76 -32.26 11.93
C LEU A 366 -9.12 -33.05 13.08
N GLY A 367 -7.81 -33.27 13.00
CA GLY A 367 -7.07 -33.96 14.04
C GLY A 367 -5.65 -33.45 14.21
N ILE A 368 -5.08 -33.80 15.34
CA ILE A 368 -3.70 -33.49 15.71
C ILE A 368 -2.94 -34.80 15.82
N ALA A 369 -1.98 -34.99 14.93
CA ALA A 369 -1.02 -36.08 14.99
C ALA A 369 0.20 -35.66 15.81
N VAL A 370 0.70 -36.56 16.65
CA VAL A 370 1.78 -36.28 17.60
C VAL A 370 2.97 -37.17 17.31
N PHE A 371 4.13 -36.54 17.14
CA PHE A 371 5.40 -37.20 16.93
C PHE A 371 6.36 -36.90 18.07
N SER A 372 7.02 -37.92 18.58
CA SER A 372 8.19 -37.77 19.44
C SER A 372 9.41 -37.47 18.59
N VAL A 373 10.14 -36.42 18.96
CA VAL A 373 11.41 -36.02 18.31
C VAL A 373 12.57 -36.00 19.30
N GLY A 374 12.48 -36.79 20.37
CA GLY A 374 13.57 -36.95 21.34
C GLY A 374 14.89 -37.43 20.70
N SER A 375 14.81 -38.11 19.55
CA SER A 375 15.92 -38.25 18.61
C SER A 375 15.53 -37.58 17.29
N PRO A 376 16.21 -36.49 16.88
CA PRO A 376 15.82 -35.73 15.68
C PRO A 376 16.04 -36.50 14.38
N VAL A 377 16.88 -37.54 14.40
CA VAL A 377 17.14 -38.43 13.26
C VAL A 377 16.17 -39.63 13.20
N ARG A 378 15.34 -39.81 14.23
CA ARG A 378 14.33 -40.88 14.30
C ARG A 378 13.04 -40.37 14.96
N PRO A 379 12.27 -39.51 14.28
CA PRO A 379 10.94 -39.14 14.74
C PRO A 379 10.04 -40.38 14.83
N VAL A 380 9.21 -40.45 15.87
CA VAL A 380 8.31 -41.59 16.10
C VAL A 380 6.89 -41.09 16.26
N PHE A 381 5.95 -41.60 15.47
CA PHE A 381 4.53 -41.33 15.65
C PHE A 381 4.05 -41.90 17.01
N LYS A 382 3.62 -41.03 17.93
CA LYS A 382 3.11 -41.43 19.26
C LYS A 382 1.63 -41.73 19.24
N GLY A 383 0.86 -41.03 18.40
CA GLY A 383 -0.58 -41.14 18.38
C GLY A 383 -1.25 -39.90 17.80
N TYR A 384 -2.56 -39.83 17.97
CA TYR A 384 -3.36 -38.71 17.48
C TYR A 384 -4.58 -38.45 18.35
N ARG A 385 -5.17 -37.27 18.17
CA ARG A 385 -6.46 -36.86 18.74
C ARG A 385 -7.30 -36.23 17.64
N ILE A 386 -8.55 -36.67 17.51
CA ILE A 386 -9.54 -36.00 16.65
C ILE A 386 -10.18 -34.90 17.48
N ILE A 387 -10.22 -33.68 16.95
CA ILE A 387 -10.65 -32.48 17.71
C ILE A 387 -12.05 -32.00 17.33
N GLY A 388 -12.62 -32.54 16.24
CA GLY A 388 -14.00 -32.28 15.83
C GLY A 388 -14.13 -32.07 14.32
N ASP A 389 -15.38 -31.94 13.87
CA ASP A 389 -15.79 -31.49 12.54
C ASP A 389 -16.47 -30.10 12.58
N ASP A 390 -16.49 -29.46 13.75
CA ASP A 390 -17.06 -28.13 13.98
C ASP A 390 -16.15 -26.99 13.50
N ILE A 391 -14.83 -27.17 13.53
CA ILE A 391 -13.85 -26.19 13.05
C ILE A 391 -13.73 -26.31 11.52
N GLU A 392 -14.52 -25.49 10.82
CA GLU A 392 -14.59 -25.48 9.35
C GLU A 392 -13.31 -24.94 8.70
N LYS A 393 -12.73 -23.90 9.32
CA LYS A 393 -11.56 -23.18 8.81
C LYS A 393 -10.61 -22.89 9.95
N PHE A 394 -9.31 -22.94 9.67
CA PHE A 394 -8.28 -22.67 10.65
C PHE A 394 -7.15 -21.83 10.08
N GLY A 395 -6.55 -21.00 10.93
CA GLY A 395 -5.52 -20.04 10.60
C GLY A 395 -4.20 -20.38 11.28
N GLY A 396 -3.92 -19.67 12.38
CA GLY A 396 -2.70 -19.79 13.17
C GLY A 396 -2.72 -21.02 14.08
N TRP A 397 -1.56 -21.69 14.16
CA TRP A 397 -1.32 -22.87 15.00
C TRP A 397 0.06 -22.72 15.64
N ASP A 398 0.11 -22.56 16.95
CA ASP A 398 1.37 -22.30 17.64
C ASP A 398 1.39 -22.84 19.08
N ARG A 399 2.59 -22.94 19.64
CA ARG A 399 2.82 -23.21 21.05
C ARG A 399 2.41 -21.99 21.88
N CYS A 400 1.67 -22.24 22.97
CA CYS A 400 1.37 -21.24 23.98
C CYS A 400 1.59 -21.85 25.38
N GLY A 401 2.53 -21.29 26.13
CA GLY A 401 2.95 -21.87 27.41
C GLY A 401 3.39 -23.33 27.26
N GLU A 402 2.75 -24.23 27.99
CA GLU A 402 2.96 -25.68 27.95
C GLU A 402 1.99 -26.42 27.00
N GLY A 403 1.17 -25.71 26.22
CA GLY A 403 0.21 -26.31 25.30
C GLY A 403 0.17 -25.63 23.94
N LEU A 404 -1.01 -25.68 23.31
CA LEU A 404 -1.19 -25.27 21.92
C LEU A 404 -2.41 -24.38 21.77
N ILE A 405 -2.34 -23.51 20.76
CA ILE A 405 -3.40 -22.56 20.44
C ILE A 405 -3.68 -22.61 18.93
N LEU A 406 -4.96 -22.66 18.59
CA LEU A 406 -5.49 -22.66 17.23
C LEU A 406 -6.43 -21.46 17.05
N SER A 407 -6.24 -20.64 16.02
CA SER A 407 -7.34 -19.78 15.54
C SER A 407 -8.17 -20.53 14.49
N GLY A 408 -9.49 -20.36 14.58
CA GLY A 408 -10.40 -21.00 13.63
C GLY A 408 -11.79 -20.39 13.63
N ARG A 409 -12.58 -20.86 12.66
CA ARG A 409 -14.00 -20.56 12.49
C ARG A 409 -14.84 -21.80 12.74
N TRP A 410 -15.92 -21.64 13.50
CA TRP A 410 -16.94 -22.66 13.71
C TRP A 410 -18.32 -21.99 13.66
N GLY A 411 -19.10 -22.29 12.62
CA GLY A 411 -20.35 -21.58 12.33
C GLY A 411 -20.13 -20.09 12.05
N ASP A 412 -20.87 -19.25 12.76
CA ASP A 412 -20.78 -17.79 12.71
C ASP A 412 -19.71 -17.22 13.65
N LYS A 413 -18.92 -18.05 14.33
CA LYS A 413 -17.92 -17.59 15.30
C LYS A 413 -16.52 -17.72 14.75
N LEU A 414 -15.71 -16.70 15.01
CA LEU A 414 -14.28 -16.72 14.77
C LEU A 414 -13.56 -16.49 16.09
N GLY A 415 -12.61 -17.36 16.43
CA GLY A 415 -11.99 -17.34 17.75
C GLY A 415 -10.74 -18.19 17.87
N ILE A 416 -10.40 -18.44 19.13
CA ILE A 416 -9.23 -19.21 19.55
C ILE A 416 -9.69 -20.44 20.32
N VAL A 417 -9.12 -21.59 19.99
CA VAL A 417 -9.25 -22.85 20.72
C VAL A 417 -7.91 -23.19 21.35
N SER A 418 -7.91 -23.50 22.63
CA SER A 418 -6.73 -23.93 23.37
C SER A 418 -6.72 -25.45 23.57
N PHE A 419 -5.51 -26.00 23.66
CA PHE A 419 -5.29 -27.41 23.91
C PHE A 419 -4.28 -27.59 25.03
N ALA A 420 -4.72 -28.22 26.11
CA ALA A 420 -3.86 -28.69 27.18
C ALA A 420 -3.31 -30.07 26.82
N LEU A 421 -2.10 -30.39 27.30
CA LEU A 421 -1.46 -31.67 27.05
C LEU A 421 -1.71 -32.62 28.22
N ASP A 422 -2.08 -33.86 27.95
CA ASP A 422 -2.16 -34.91 28.97
C ASP A 422 -0.76 -35.41 29.40
N ALA A 423 -0.70 -36.32 30.37
CA ALA A 423 0.57 -36.85 30.90
C ALA A 423 1.42 -37.55 29.83
N GLU A 424 0.78 -38.05 28.77
CA GLU A 424 1.42 -38.68 27.62
C GLU A 424 1.81 -37.67 26.52
N GLY A 425 1.43 -36.40 26.68
CA GLY A 425 1.69 -35.28 25.78
C GLY A 425 0.73 -35.21 24.60
N LEU A 426 -0.43 -35.87 24.67
CA LEU A 426 -1.48 -35.80 23.65
C LEU A 426 -2.42 -34.61 23.94
N PRO A 427 -2.80 -33.84 22.92
CA PRO A 427 -3.56 -32.61 23.12
C PRO A 427 -5.05 -32.88 23.34
N ALA A 428 -5.63 -32.24 24.34
CA ALA A 428 -7.07 -32.23 24.60
C ALA A 428 -7.58 -30.78 24.52
N ARG A 429 -8.69 -30.58 23.81
CA ARG A 429 -9.39 -29.28 23.75
C ARG A 429 -9.73 -28.84 25.17
N ALA A 430 -9.23 -27.67 25.57
CA ALA A 430 -9.28 -27.22 26.95
C ALA A 430 -10.32 -26.11 27.15
N ASP A 431 -10.24 -25.05 26.34
CA ASP A 431 -11.16 -23.92 26.39
C ASP A 431 -11.22 -23.20 25.03
N GLU A 432 -12.27 -22.39 24.86
CA GLU A 432 -12.56 -21.64 23.64
C GLU A 432 -12.89 -20.19 23.95
N LEU A 433 -12.30 -19.29 23.18
CA LEU A 433 -12.56 -17.85 23.28
C LEU A 433 -13.04 -17.35 21.93
N VAL A 434 -14.29 -16.91 21.88
CA VAL A 434 -14.86 -16.24 20.71
C VAL A 434 -14.31 -14.82 20.65
N VAL A 435 -13.67 -14.47 19.54
CA VAL A 435 -13.07 -13.14 19.33
C VAL A 435 -14.05 -12.21 18.65
N GLU A 436 -14.76 -12.72 17.64
CA GLU A 436 -15.79 -12.01 16.90
C GLU A 436 -16.89 -12.96 16.39
N GLU A 437 -18.09 -12.40 16.22
CA GLU A 437 -19.21 -13.03 15.53
C GLU A 437 -19.31 -12.46 14.12
N LEU A 438 -19.38 -13.35 13.14
CA LEU A 438 -19.49 -13.01 11.74
C LEU A 438 -20.91 -12.55 11.42
N PRO A 439 -21.09 -11.50 10.60
CA PRO A 439 -22.40 -11.02 10.22
C PRO A 439 -23.26 -12.11 9.56
N GLU A 440 -24.57 -12.03 9.75
CA GLU A 440 -25.53 -12.92 9.09
C GLU A 440 -25.36 -12.85 7.56
N GLY A 441 -25.21 -14.02 6.92
CA GLY A 441 -24.99 -14.12 5.48
C GLY A 441 -23.54 -13.87 5.03
N TYR A 442 -22.57 -13.74 5.96
CA TYR A 442 -21.15 -13.72 5.60
C TYR A 442 -20.77 -14.93 4.75
N LYS A 443 -20.11 -14.68 3.62
CA LYS A 443 -19.58 -15.71 2.72
C LYS A 443 -18.14 -15.38 2.39
N ASP A 444 -17.30 -16.40 2.32
CA ASP A 444 -15.96 -16.27 1.78
C ASP A 444 -16.09 -15.95 0.27
N ASP A 445 -15.38 -14.93 -0.21
CA ASP A 445 -15.48 -14.49 -1.60
C ASP A 445 -14.45 -15.18 -2.51
N PHE A 446 -14.75 -15.22 -3.81
CA PHE A 446 -13.86 -15.62 -4.91
C PHE A 446 -13.13 -16.94 -4.67
N ARG A 447 -13.84 -18.08 -4.75
CA ARG A 447 -13.25 -19.45 -4.64
C ARG A 447 -12.37 -19.68 -3.40
N GLY A 448 -12.55 -18.93 -2.30
CA GLY A 448 -11.76 -19.05 -1.07
C GLY A 448 -10.43 -18.27 -1.06
N TRP A 449 -10.24 -17.34 -2.00
CA TRP A 449 -9.04 -16.51 -2.08
C TRP A 449 -9.02 -15.37 -1.06
N TRP A 450 -10.22 -14.94 -0.61
CA TRP A 450 -10.40 -13.82 0.30
C TRP A 450 -11.16 -14.28 1.55
N GLU A 451 -10.44 -14.97 2.42
CA GLU A 451 -10.96 -15.46 3.70
C GLU A 451 -10.49 -14.55 4.83
N HIS A 452 -11.44 -14.00 5.60
CA HIS A 452 -11.12 -13.29 6.83
C HIS A 452 -10.60 -14.26 7.91
N LYS A 453 -9.46 -13.94 8.52
CA LYS A 453 -8.75 -14.77 9.52
C LYS A 453 -8.19 -13.91 10.65
N LEU A 454 -8.09 -14.49 11.86
CA LEU A 454 -7.53 -13.85 13.04
C LEU A 454 -6.01 -13.88 13.04
N SER A 455 -5.36 -12.74 12.86
CA SER A 455 -3.89 -12.65 12.96
C SER A 455 -3.48 -12.85 14.40
N MET A 456 -2.57 -13.79 14.65
CA MET A 456 -2.13 -14.10 16.00
C MET A 456 -0.62 -13.94 16.14
N HIS A 457 -0.22 -13.32 17.23
CA HIS A 457 1.17 -13.32 17.69
C HIS A 457 1.21 -13.88 19.12
N VAL A 458 1.77 -15.08 19.28
CA VAL A 458 1.90 -15.74 20.58
C VAL A 458 3.28 -15.43 21.17
N HIS A 459 3.31 -14.96 22.42
CA HIS A 459 4.53 -14.75 23.18
C HIS A 459 4.35 -15.36 24.58
N ASN A 460 4.98 -16.51 24.80
CA ASN A 460 4.80 -17.33 26.01
C ASN A 460 3.32 -17.72 26.21
N GLU A 461 2.71 -17.25 27.29
CA GLU A 461 1.31 -17.50 27.68
C GLU A 461 0.40 -16.33 27.31
N ARG A 462 0.87 -15.38 26.50
CA ARG A 462 0.08 -14.24 26.05
C ARG A 462 -0.10 -14.26 24.53
N ILE A 463 -1.32 -14.01 24.09
CA ILE A 463 -1.70 -14.04 22.68
C ILE A 463 -2.23 -12.66 22.29
N TRP A 464 -1.62 -12.05 21.29
CA TRP A 464 -2.14 -10.85 20.64
C TRP A 464 -2.90 -11.24 19.39
N VAL A 465 -4.13 -10.77 19.26
CA VAL A 465 -5.03 -11.17 18.19
C VAL A 465 -5.52 -9.93 17.45
N GLY A 466 -5.16 -9.80 16.18
CA GLY A 466 -5.75 -8.83 15.26
C GLY A 466 -7.02 -9.40 14.64
N TYR A 467 -8.12 -8.68 14.80
CA TYR A 467 -9.44 -8.99 14.22
C TYR A 467 -9.97 -7.78 13.42
N ARG A 468 -11.22 -7.85 12.94
CA ARG A 468 -11.79 -6.82 12.05
C ARG A 468 -11.76 -5.42 12.63
N ASP A 469 -12.31 -5.18 13.80
CA ASP A 469 -12.48 -3.83 14.34
C ASP A 469 -11.25 -3.31 15.10
N GLY A 470 -10.32 -4.20 15.45
CA GLY A 470 -9.10 -3.82 16.15
C GLY A 470 -8.26 -5.02 16.57
N PHE A 471 -7.76 -4.99 17.81
CA PHE A 471 -6.99 -6.11 18.36
C PHE A 471 -7.30 -6.34 19.84
N LEU A 472 -7.02 -7.56 20.31
CA LEU A 472 -7.18 -7.93 21.71
C LEU A 472 -5.97 -8.72 22.23
N ALA A 473 -5.89 -8.81 23.55
CA ALA A 473 -4.90 -9.62 24.26
C ALA A 473 -5.60 -10.69 25.09
N VAL A 474 -5.15 -11.93 24.94
CA VAL A 474 -5.60 -13.08 25.73
C VAL A 474 -4.48 -13.53 26.65
N ASP A 475 -4.80 -13.68 27.93
CA ASP A 475 -4.00 -14.40 28.92
C ASP A 475 -4.36 -15.88 28.87
N ALA A 476 -3.36 -16.71 28.58
CA ALA A 476 -3.46 -18.15 28.41
C ALA A 476 -2.56 -18.91 29.42
N ARG A 477 -2.26 -18.31 30.59
CA ARG A 477 -1.58 -18.99 31.70
C ARG A 477 -2.33 -20.24 32.16
N ASN A 478 -3.65 -20.20 32.10
CA ASN A 478 -4.50 -21.37 32.26
C ASN A 478 -5.20 -21.65 30.93
N LEU A 479 -4.74 -22.68 30.22
CA LEU A 479 -5.35 -23.08 28.95
C LEU A 479 -6.81 -23.56 29.12
N GLY A 480 -7.24 -23.96 30.31
CA GLY A 480 -8.65 -24.31 30.56
C GLY A 480 -9.55 -23.11 30.90
N ALA A 481 -8.99 -21.90 30.93
CA ALA A 481 -9.72 -20.67 31.24
C ALA A 481 -9.02 -19.47 30.59
N LEU A 482 -9.15 -19.35 29.27
CA LEU A 482 -8.62 -18.23 28.51
C LEU A 482 -9.30 -16.94 28.96
N GLN A 483 -8.51 -15.91 29.24
CA GLN A 483 -9.03 -14.62 29.68
C GLN A 483 -8.67 -13.51 28.70
N GLU A 484 -9.68 -12.88 28.11
CA GLU A 484 -9.50 -11.58 27.46
C GLU A 484 -9.11 -10.54 28.52
N THR A 485 -7.95 -9.90 28.33
CA THR A 485 -7.40 -8.92 29.26
C THR A 485 -7.51 -7.50 28.73
N VAL A 486 -7.46 -7.34 27.42
CA VAL A 486 -7.49 -6.05 26.73
C VAL A 486 -8.21 -6.21 25.41
N ARG A 487 -9.01 -5.20 25.06
CA ARG A 487 -9.56 -5.00 23.72
C ARG A 487 -9.37 -3.54 23.32
N VAL A 488 -8.86 -3.33 22.11
CA VAL A 488 -8.64 -2.01 21.52
C VAL A 488 -9.36 -1.96 20.18
N GLU A 489 -10.43 -1.18 20.13
CA GLU A 489 -11.13 -0.87 18.89
C GLU A 489 -10.40 0.26 18.15
N MET A 490 -10.12 0.06 16.87
CA MET A 490 -9.39 1.04 16.05
C MET A 490 -10.33 1.97 15.25
N GLY A 491 -11.62 1.62 15.12
CA GLY A 491 -12.64 2.48 14.49
C GLY A 491 -12.42 2.77 13.00
N ASP A 492 -11.60 1.96 12.34
CA ASP A 492 -11.13 2.15 10.95
C ASP A 492 -11.76 1.14 9.97
N TYR A 493 -12.38 0.08 10.49
CA TYR A 493 -13.03 -0.98 9.73
C TYR A 493 -14.29 -0.48 9.02
N ASN A 494 -14.50 -0.98 7.80
CA ASN A 494 -15.75 -0.80 7.07
C ASN A 494 -16.17 -2.11 6.40
N SER A 495 -17.37 -2.58 6.71
CA SER A 495 -17.91 -3.85 6.23
C SER A 495 -18.09 -3.94 4.72
N GLU A 496 -18.17 -2.80 4.00
CA GLU A 496 -18.23 -2.79 2.54
C GLU A 496 -16.86 -3.02 1.88
N TYR A 497 -15.76 -2.67 2.55
CA TYR A 497 -14.41 -2.63 1.94
C TYR A 497 -13.41 -3.60 2.55
N ASP A 498 -13.60 -3.95 3.82
CA ASP A 498 -12.62 -4.64 4.64
C ASP A 498 -13.11 -6.02 5.10
N LEU A 499 -14.28 -6.47 4.63
CA LEU A 499 -14.97 -7.71 5.05
C LEU A 499 -14.06 -8.95 5.07
N HIS A 500 -13.14 -9.05 4.11
CA HIS A 500 -12.24 -10.18 3.93
C HIS A 500 -10.80 -9.94 4.41
N LYS A 501 -10.48 -8.74 4.88
CA LYS A 501 -9.10 -8.41 5.29
C LYS A 501 -8.82 -9.04 6.64
N SER A 502 -7.66 -9.67 6.78
CA SER A 502 -7.10 -10.00 8.11
C SER A 502 -6.33 -8.79 8.63
N ARG A 503 -6.19 -8.62 9.95
CA ARG A 503 -5.44 -7.48 10.52
C ARG A 503 -4.06 -7.94 10.97
N PRO A 504 -2.99 -7.75 10.17
CA PRO A 504 -1.63 -8.12 10.56
C PRO A 504 -1.27 -7.55 11.93
N ILE A 505 -0.73 -8.41 12.79
CA ILE A 505 -0.24 -8.07 14.12
C ILE A 505 1.10 -8.74 14.39
N THR A 506 2.06 -8.00 14.94
CA THR A 506 3.37 -8.56 15.30
C THR A 506 3.98 -7.80 16.47
N ARG A 507 4.68 -8.49 17.36
CA ARG A 507 5.40 -7.89 18.49
C ARG A 507 6.91 -7.92 18.24
N GLU A 508 7.56 -6.86 18.66
CA GLU A 508 9.01 -6.77 18.81
C GLU A 508 9.36 -6.01 20.09
N GLY A 509 10.08 -6.65 21.01
CA GLY A 509 10.28 -6.09 22.34
C GLY A 509 8.94 -5.65 22.93
N ASP A 510 8.90 -4.53 23.65
CA ASP A 510 7.67 -4.00 24.26
C ASP A 510 6.85 -3.11 23.30
N THR A 511 7.00 -3.34 21.99
CA THR A 511 6.20 -2.69 20.95
C THR A 511 5.36 -3.71 20.19
N LEU A 512 4.08 -3.39 20.02
CA LEU A 512 3.11 -4.15 19.23
C LEU A 512 2.76 -3.36 17.98
N TYR A 513 2.97 -3.94 16.81
CA TYR A 513 2.65 -3.34 15.53
C TYR A 513 1.36 -3.94 14.97
N VAL A 514 0.42 -3.06 14.61
CA VAL A 514 -0.92 -3.43 14.14
C VAL A 514 -1.26 -2.66 12.88
N GLN A 515 -1.81 -3.34 11.87
CA GLN A 515 -2.31 -2.67 10.67
C GLN A 515 -3.59 -1.89 10.99
N ARG A 516 -3.63 -0.61 10.61
CA ARG A 516 -4.85 0.21 10.47
C ARG A 516 -5.33 0.13 9.02
N TYR A 517 -6.57 -0.29 8.77
CA TYR A 517 -7.13 -0.44 7.42
C TYR A 517 -7.30 0.88 6.69
N TRP A 518 -7.64 1.95 7.41
CA TRP A 518 -7.89 3.25 6.82
C TRP A 518 -7.40 4.38 7.75
N PRO A 519 -6.58 5.34 7.25
CA PRO A 519 -6.11 5.52 5.87
C PRO A 519 -4.98 4.57 5.43
N GLY A 520 -4.81 3.39 6.05
CA GLY A 520 -3.82 2.38 5.66
C GLY A 520 -2.45 2.63 6.27
N ASN A 521 -2.31 2.39 7.57
CA ASN A 521 -1.08 2.66 8.32
C ASN A 521 -0.62 1.43 9.11
N LEU A 522 0.67 1.32 9.36
CA LEU A 522 1.19 0.45 10.39
C LEU A 522 1.32 1.26 11.67
N VAL A 523 0.68 0.81 12.75
CA VAL A 523 0.61 1.55 14.01
C VAL A 523 1.39 0.79 15.08
N ALA A 524 2.28 1.47 15.79
CA ALA A 524 3.00 0.95 16.94
C ALA A 524 2.28 1.31 18.24
N PHE A 525 2.13 0.32 19.10
CA PHE A 525 1.62 0.44 20.45
C PHE A 525 2.72 0.06 21.46
N ASP A 526 2.96 0.92 22.44
CA ASP A 526 3.72 0.59 23.63
C ASP A 526 2.90 -0.39 24.48
N ILE A 527 3.49 -1.55 24.77
CA ILE A 527 2.93 -2.63 25.59
C ILE A 527 3.83 -2.95 26.80
N THR A 528 4.63 -1.99 27.27
CA THR A 528 5.40 -2.11 28.52
C THR A 528 4.49 -2.48 29.69
N ASP A 529 3.30 -1.86 29.76
CA ASP A 529 2.16 -2.44 30.47
C ASP A 529 1.29 -3.16 29.44
N PRO A 530 1.37 -4.50 29.35
CA PRO A 530 0.66 -5.24 28.31
C PRO A 530 -0.86 -5.23 28.51
N ASN A 531 -1.34 -4.81 29.69
CA ASN A 531 -2.78 -4.63 29.95
C ASN A 531 -3.27 -3.22 29.58
N ARG A 532 -2.38 -2.32 29.16
CA ARG A 532 -2.73 -0.95 28.75
C ARG A 532 -1.92 -0.51 27.52
N PRO A 533 -2.15 -1.12 26.35
CA PRO A 533 -1.52 -0.70 25.10
C PRO A 533 -1.78 0.77 24.81
N ARG A 534 -0.74 1.50 24.37
CA ARG A 534 -0.86 2.91 24.00
C ARG A 534 -0.26 3.14 22.63
N GLU A 535 -1.02 3.75 21.73
CA GLU A 535 -0.49 4.18 20.44
C GLU A 535 0.64 5.18 20.67
N ILE A 536 1.82 4.90 20.11
CA ILE A 536 3.01 5.74 20.23
C ILE A 536 3.45 6.33 18.89
N GLU A 537 3.26 5.59 17.80
CA GLU A 537 3.74 5.99 16.47
C GLU A 537 2.94 5.28 15.37
N TYR A 538 3.00 5.82 14.15
CA TYR A 538 2.48 5.15 12.97
C TYR A 538 3.37 5.40 11.75
N TRP A 539 3.26 4.55 10.73
CA TRP A 539 3.88 4.75 9.44
C TRP A 539 2.86 4.61 8.32
N PHE A 540 3.09 5.39 7.27
CA PHE A 540 2.42 5.37 5.99
C PHE A 540 2.74 4.10 5.20
N PHE A 541 2.39 2.96 5.78
CA PHE A 541 2.72 1.62 5.32
C PHE A 541 1.49 0.72 5.42
N SER A 542 1.23 -0.06 4.39
CA SER A 542 0.19 -1.10 4.40
C SER A 542 0.89 -2.44 4.45
N ALA A 543 0.81 -3.09 5.61
CA ALA A 543 1.34 -4.42 5.83
C ALA A 543 0.64 -5.46 4.96
N ASN A 544 1.44 -6.39 4.45
CA ASN A 544 0.91 -7.65 3.94
C ASN A 544 0.44 -8.53 5.12
N ASN A 545 -0.27 -9.63 4.80
CA ASN A 545 -0.87 -10.51 5.80
C ASN A 545 0.12 -11.06 6.86
N THR A 546 1.36 -11.35 6.46
CA THR A 546 2.43 -11.73 7.40
C THR A 546 3.52 -10.65 7.39
N ILE A 547 3.76 -10.06 8.56
CA ILE A 547 4.89 -9.15 8.78
C ILE A 547 5.73 -9.59 9.97
N LYS A 548 7.04 -9.38 9.86
CA LYS A 548 7.98 -9.42 10.97
C LYS A 548 8.79 -8.14 10.97
N ILE A 549 8.92 -7.52 12.13
CA ILE A 549 9.66 -6.27 12.31
C ILE A 549 10.89 -6.57 13.18
N ILE A 550 12.03 -6.01 12.74
CA ILE A 550 13.29 -6.01 13.49
C ILE A 550 13.87 -4.61 13.39
N ASP A 551 13.98 -3.93 14.52
CA ASP A 551 14.33 -2.52 14.64
C ASP A 551 13.37 -1.67 13.77
N ASP A 552 13.88 -1.08 12.69
CA ASP A 552 13.16 -0.31 11.70
C ASP A 552 12.90 -1.08 10.40
N TRP A 553 13.17 -2.39 10.33
CA TRP A 553 13.02 -3.19 9.12
C TRP A 553 11.76 -4.05 9.15
N VAL A 554 10.93 -3.92 8.12
CA VAL A 554 9.73 -4.72 7.92
C VAL A 554 9.99 -5.78 6.86
N TYR A 555 9.77 -7.04 7.24
CA TYR A 555 9.90 -8.20 6.37
C TYR A 555 8.52 -8.80 6.15
N SER A 556 8.10 -8.88 4.89
CA SER A 556 6.79 -9.41 4.53
C SER A 556 6.92 -10.57 3.55
N ALA A 557 6.43 -11.74 3.95
CA ALA A 557 6.44 -12.91 3.08
C ALA A 557 5.47 -12.72 1.91
N ALA A 558 5.92 -13.04 0.70
CA ALA A 558 5.10 -13.03 -0.51
C ALA A 558 5.03 -14.43 -1.13
N GLU A 559 4.30 -14.58 -2.23
CA GLU A 559 4.17 -15.85 -2.94
C GLU A 559 5.52 -16.43 -3.38
N ASN A 560 6.40 -15.58 -3.92
CA ASN A 560 7.66 -15.99 -4.58
C ASN A 560 8.89 -15.23 -4.05
N GLY A 561 8.86 -14.77 -2.80
CA GLY A 561 9.94 -13.95 -2.25
C GLY A 561 9.58 -13.23 -0.96
N LEU A 562 10.43 -12.26 -0.62
CA LEU A 562 10.30 -11.43 0.57
C LEU A 562 10.29 -9.95 0.16
N PHE A 563 9.25 -9.22 0.53
CA PHE A 563 9.27 -7.75 0.50
C PHE A 563 9.99 -7.25 1.73
N VAL A 564 10.87 -6.28 1.52
CA VAL A 564 11.65 -5.63 2.56
C VAL A 564 11.45 -4.14 2.45
N ASP A 565 11.02 -3.56 3.55
CA ASP A 565 10.77 -2.14 3.71
C ASP A 565 11.49 -1.65 4.97
N ARG A 566 11.85 -0.37 4.99
CA ARG A 566 12.45 0.28 6.15
C ARG A 566 11.55 1.41 6.63
N LEU A 567 11.14 1.35 7.89
CA LEU A 567 10.42 2.40 8.59
C LEU A 567 11.38 3.56 8.86
N THR A 568 10.85 4.78 8.86
CA THR A 568 11.64 6.00 9.06
C THR A 568 10.99 6.87 10.14
N ASP A 569 11.78 7.68 10.83
CA ASP A 569 11.36 8.55 11.94
C ASP A 569 10.26 9.59 11.59
N TYR A 570 9.85 9.66 10.31
CA TYR A 570 8.90 10.66 9.82
C TYR A 570 7.60 10.05 9.30
N HIS A 571 7.12 8.99 9.97
CA HIS A 571 5.90 8.28 9.59
C HIS A 571 5.88 7.77 8.14
N ALA A 572 7.05 7.57 7.52
CA ALA A 572 7.18 7.10 6.14
C ALA A 572 7.94 5.77 6.07
N HIS A 573 7.93 5.12 4.90
CA HIS A 573 8.71 3.92 4.65
C HIS A 573 9.52 4.05 3.36
N GLU A 574 10.64 3.33 3.31
CA GLU A 574 11.49 3.16 2.14
C GLU A 574 11.40 1.72 1.65
N TYR A 575 10.98 1.53 0.41
CA TYR A 575 10.98 0.23 -0.24
C TYR A 575 12.40 -0.20 -0.56
N MET A 576 12.97 -1.06 0.29
CA MET A 576 14.32 -1.62 0.11
C MET A 576 14.30 -2.64 -1.02
N GLY A 577 13.24 -3.43 -1.09
CA GLY A 577 12.66 -4.00 -2.29
C GLY A 577 12.32 -5.48 -2.17
N TYR A 578 12.36 -6.23 -3.29
CA TYR A 578 11.88 -7.61 -3.35
C TYR A 578 13.03 -8.61 -3.53
N TRP A 579 13.20 -9.51 -2.55
CA TRP A 579 14.12 -10.64 -2.63
C TRP A 579 13.41 -11.83 -3.24
N GLN A 580 13.60 -11.95 -4.56
CA GLN A 580 12.93 -12.95 -5.37
C GLN A 580 13.62 -14.31 -5.27
N VAL A 581 12.80 -15.35 -5.28
CA VAL A 581 13.26 -16.74 -5.38
C VAL A 581 13.63 -17.09 -6.83
N PRO A 582 14.67 -17.94 -7.06
CA PRO A 582 15.01 -18.44 -8.39
C PRO A 582 13.80 -18.98 -9.17
N ASP A 583 13.77 -18.73 -10.48
CA ASP A 583 12.65 -19.04 -11.37
C ASP A 583 12.24 -20.52 -11.33
N GLU A 584 13.25 -21.38 -11.19
CA GLU A 584 13.13 -22.84 -11.10
C GLU A 584 12.32 -23.32 -9.88
N LEU A 585 12.22 -22.48 -8.84
CA LEU A 585 11.54 -22.77 -7.58
C LEU A 585 10.21 -22.01 -7.43
N ARG A 586 9.83 -21.20 -8.43
CA ARG A 586 8.53 -20.53 -8.45
C ARG A 586 7.45 -21.57 -8.71
N SER A 587 6.54 -21.76 -7.76
CA SER A 587 5.38 -22.61 -7.99
C SER A 587 4.28 -21.81 -8.71
N SER A 588 3.75 -22.31 -9.82
CA SER A 588 2.53 -21.77 -10.47
C SER A 588 1.26 -22.01 -9.65
N SER A 589 1.31 -22.98 -8.75
CA SER A 589 0.31 -23.24 -7.71
C SER A 589 0.97 -23.05 -6.36
N SER A 590 0.78 -21.90 -5.71
CA SER A 590 1.14 -21.74 -4.31
C SER A 590 0.31 -22.74 -3.49
N ILE A 591 0.89 -23.88 -3.14
CA ILE A 591 0.21 -24.93 -2.35
C ILE A 591 -0.10 -24.40 -0.93
N SER A 592 0.57 -23.33 -0.50
CA SER A 592 0.28 -22.61 0.74
C SER A 592 -0.40 -21.26 0.45
N HIS A 593 -1.73 -21.25 0.44
CA HIS A 593 -2.56 -20.04 0.63
C HIS A 593 -2.58 -19.56 2.10
N ASN A 594 -1.68 -20.12 2.92
CA ASN A 594 -1.62 -19.95 4.35
C ASN A 594 -0.54 -18.93 4.73
N TRP A 595 -0.69 -18.30 5.89
CA TRP A 595 0.35 -17.42 6.43
C TRP A 595 1.68 -18.14 6.51
N LYS A 596 2.60 -17.71 5.65
CA LYS A 596 3.99 -18.11 5.74
C LYS A 596 4.56 -17.47 6.99
N ARG A 597 4.95 -18.27 7.98
CA ARG A 597 5.59 -17.77 9.19
C ARG A 597 7.04 -17.41 8.89
N LEU A 598 7.47 -16.26 9.43
CA LEU A 598 8.85 -15.79 9.37
C LEU A 598 9.51 -16.06 10.72
N HIS A 599 10.39 -17.06 10.78
CA HIS A 599 11.12 -17.41 11.99
C HIS A 599 12.49 -16.75 11.98
N LEU A 600 12.79 -15.92 12.98
CA LEU A 600 14.12 -15.36 13.18
C LEU A 600 14.90 -16.22 14.18
N VAL A 601 15.96 -16.88 13.72
CA VAL A 601 16.84 -17.68 14.57
C VAL A 601 18.29 -17.35 14.27
N ARG A 602 19.05 -17.01 15.31
CA ARG A 602 20.49 -16.67 15.22
C ARG A 602 20.79 -15.67 14.10
N GLY A 603 19.96 -14.63 14.00
CA GLY A 603 20.11 -13.56 13.00
C GLY A 603 19.77 -13.98 11.57
N HIS A 604 19.08 -15.09 11.33
CA HIS A 604 18.65 -15.53 10.00
C HIS A 604 17.14 -15.78 9.96
N PHE A 605 16.50 -15.42 8.85
CA PHE A 605 15.10 -15.70 8.62
C PHE A 605 14.92 -17.05 7.93
N TYR A 606 14.01 -17.85 8.47
CA TYR A 606 13.57 -19.10 7.89
C TYR A 606 12.09 -18.99 7.56
N THR A 607 11.75 -19.26 6.31
CA THR A 607 10.36 -19.26 5.82
C THR A 607 10.20 -20.27 4.69
N LEU A 608 8.97 -20.72 4.50
CA LEU A 608 8.61 -21.56 3.37
C LEU A 608 8.12 -20.70 2.21
N ILE A 609 8.68 -20.91 1.02
CA ILE A 609 8.25 -20.23 -0.21
C ILE A 609 8.19 -21.28 -1.32
N GLY A 610 7.06 -21.33 -2.05
CA GLY A 610 6.79 -22.43 -2.96
C GLY A 610 6.72 -23.76 -2.20
N ARG A 611 7.56 -24.73 -2.59
CA ARG A 611 7.68 -26.05 -1.95
C ARG A 611 8.86 -26.17 -0.99
N SER A 612 9.66 -25.12 -0.82
CA SER A 612 11.01 -25.19 -0.25
C SER A 612 11.16 -24.34 1.01
N LEU A 613 12.07 -24.76 1.87
CA LEU A 613 12.59 -23.95 2.97
C LEU A 613 13.66 -23.01 2.42
N MET A 614 13.55 -21.73 2.79
CA MET A 614 14.50 -20.71 2.38
C MET A 614 15.05 -19.98 3.59
N VAL A 615 16.35 -19.71 3.52
CA VAL A 615 17.07 -18.95 4.55
C VAL A 615 17.47 -17.60 3.97
N PHE A 616 17.17 -16.53 4.69
CA PHE A 616 17.59 -15.18 4.34
C PHE A 616 18.44 -14.60 5.46
N SER A 617 19.52 -13.90 5.10
CA SER A 617 20.32 -13.13 6.05
C SER A 617 19.86 -11.66 6.03
N PRO A 618 19.31 -11.13 7.14
CA PRO A 618 19.08 -9.70 7.31
C PRO A 618 20.34 -8.88 7.05
N GLU A 619 21.52 -9.35 7.45
CA GLU A 619 22.78 -8.62 7.20
C GLU A 619 23.10 -8.52 5.71
N GLN A 620 22.89 -9.59 4.94
CA GLN A 620 23.03 -9.55 3.47
C GLN A 620 21.98 -8.63 2.83
N ILE A 621 20.75 -8.64 3.37
CA ILE A 621 19.67 -7.74 2.92
C ILE A 621 20.01 -6.27 3.22
N LYS A 622 20.49 -5.97 4.44
CA LYS A 622 20.83 -4.62 4.92
C LYS A 622 22.14 -4.10 4.30
N GLY A 623 23.12 -4.99 4.10
CA GLY A 623 24.45 -4.69 3.57
C GLY A 623 24.55 -4.69 2.05
N GLY A 624 23.53 -5.19 1.35
CA GLY A 624 23.41 -5.18 -0.11
C GLY A 624 23.16 -3.77 -0.67
N ARG A 625 24.18 -2.92 -0.64
CA ARG A 625 24.30 -1.86 -1.66
C ARG A 625 24.51 -2.55 -3.03
N PRO A 626 23.96 -1.97 -4.11
CA PRO A 626 23.90 -2.59 -5.43
C PRO A 626 25.24 -3.09 -5.97
#